data_AF-A0A7R9LS66-F1
#
_entry.id   AF-A0A7R9LS66-F1
#
_cell.length_a   1.000
_cell.length_b   1.000
_cell.length_c   1.000
_cell.angle_alpha   90.00
_cell.angle_beta   90.00
_cell.angle_gamma   90.00
#
_symmetry.space_group_name_H-M   'P 1'
#
loop_
_entity.id
_entity.type
_entity.pdbx_description
1 polymer ?
#
loop_
_entity_poly.entity_id
_entity_poly.type
_entity_poly.pdbx_seq_one_letter_code
_entity_poly.pdbx_strand_id
1 'polypeptide(L)' 'MYFEIFINKKTDQVYKENETLIQTKLSQTLEMLANSSDPLKLFYNEIIAQDLISDIKDGPKNGI' A
#
# COMPACT_ATOMS: atom_id res chain seq x y z
N MET A 1 -1.09 3.33 13.82
CA MET A 1 -2.10 2.24 13.91
C MET A 1 -2.76 2.15 12.55
N TYR A 2 -2.82 0.97 11.92
CA TYR A 2 -3.08 0.75 10.47
C TYR A 2 -4.42 1.25 9.89
N PHE A 3 -5.25 1.95 10.65
CA PHE A 3 -6.58 2.39 10.20
C PHE A 3 -6.55 3.66 9.35
N GLU A 4 -5.41 4.32 9.22
CA GLU A 4 -5.32 5.61 8.54
C GLU A 4 -5.60 5.53 7.03
N ILE A 5 -5.42 4.37 6.39
CA ILE A 5 -5.91 4.15 5.02
C ILE A 5 -7.42 4.30 4.90
N PHE A 6 -8.15 4.07 6.00
CA PHE A 6 -9.60 4.19 6.05
C PHE A 6 -10.06 5.57 6.53
N ILE A 7 -9.13 6.51 6.79
CA ILE A 7 -9.44 7.89 7.17
C ILE A 7 -9.37 8.79 5.93
N ASN A 8 -10.45 9.51 5.69
CA ASN A 8 -10.51 10.55 4.69
C ASN A 8 -9.73 11.78 5.18
N LYS A 9 -8.55 12.03 4.60
CA LYS A 9 -7.66 13.13 4.99
C LYS A 9 -8.28 14.53 4.84
N LYS A 10 -9.36 14.68 4.08
CA LYS A 10 -10.06 15.97 3.96
C LYS A 10 -10.96 16.27 5.15
N THR A 11 -11.51 15.23 5.78
CA THR A 11 -12.52 15.34 6.84
C THR A 11 -12.04 14.82 8.19
N ASP A 12 -10.90 14.14 8.23
CA ASP A 12 -10.32 13.44 9.38
C ASP A 12 -11.30 12.45 10.03
N GLN A 13 -12.16 11.86 9.20
CA GLN A 13 -13.14 10.85 9.58
C GLN A 13 -12.97 9.61 8.72
N VAL A 14 -13.50 8.47 9.20
CA VAL A 14 -13.60 7.28 8.36
C VAL A 14 -14.40 7.60 7.10
N TYR A 15 -13.95 7.08 5.95
CA TYR A 15 -14.65 7.25 4.68
C TYR A 15 -16.11 6.80 4.78
N LYS A 16 -17.01 7.54 4.11
CA LYS A 16 -18.45 7.27 4.07
C LYS A 16 -18.90 6.84 2.67
N GLU A 17 -20.14 6.37 2.58
CA GLU A 17 -20.78 6.06 1.30
C GLU A 17 -20.69 7.26 0.34
N ASN A 18 -20.48 6.97 -0.95
CA ASN A 18 -20.27 7.95 -2.02
C ASN A 18 -18.96 8.76 -1.93
N GLU A 19 -18.08 8.48 -0.98
CA GLU A 19 -16.72 9.02 -0.98
C GLU A 19 -15.74 8.12 -1.74
N THR A 20 -14.75 8.73 -2.39
CA THR A 20 -13.71 7.99 -3.12
C THR A 20 -12.51 7.72 -2.20
N LEU A 21 -12.26 6.45 -1.91
CA LEU A 21 -11.04 6.00 -1.25
C LEU A 21 -9.87 5.99 -2.26
N ILE A 22 -8.79 6.70 -1.95
CA ILE A 22 -7.59 6.79 -2.82
C ILE A 22 -6.43 6.02 -2.18
N GLN A 23 -5.92 5.00 -2.88
CA GLN A 23 -4.85 4.10 -2.41
C GLN A 23 -3.57 4.25 -3.25
N THR A 24 -2.83 5.34 -3.06
CA THR A 24 -1.64 5.66 -3.89
C THR A 24 -0.55 4.59 -3.84
N LYS A 25 -0.23 4.04 -2.66
CA LYS A 25 0.79 2.99 -2.52
C LYS A 25 0.40 1.72 -3.28
N LEU A 26 -0.88 1.34 -3.22
CA LEU A 26 -1.40 0.20 -3.99
C LEU A 26 -1.31 0.46 -5.50
N SER A 27 -1.68 1.66 -5.96
CA SER A 27 -1.56 2.05 -7.37
C SER A 27 -0.12 1.91 -7.85
N GLN A 28 0.85 2.43 -7.10
CA GLN A 28 2.27 2.34 -7.42
C GLN A 28 2.76 0.89 -7.48
N THR A 29 2.39 0.06 -6.49
CA THR A 29 2.74 -1.37 -6.52
C THR A 29 2.16 -2.06 -7.76
N LEU A 30 0.92 -1.78 -8.12
CA LEU A 30 0.29 -2.35 -9.31
C LEU A 30 0.94 -1.87 -10.60
N GLU A 31 1.32 -0.59 -10.69
CA GLU A 31 2.07 -0.05 -11.84
C GLU A 31 3.44 -0.71 -11.99
N MET A 32 4.16 -0.95 -10.90
CA MET A 32 5.44 -1.67 -10.93
C MET A 32 5.26 -3.10 -11.44
N LEU A 33 4.22 -3.80 -10.97
CA LEU A 33 3.93 -5.16 -11.41
C LEU A 33 3.52 -5.21 -12.89
N ALA A 34 2.65 -4.31 -13.32
CA ALA A 34 2.16 -4.26 -14.70
C ALA A 34 3.29 -3.99 -15.72
N ASN A 35 4.32 -3.25 -15.31
CA ASN A 35 5.45 -2.90 -16.16
C ASN A 35 6.70 -3.77 -15.95
N SER A 36 6.63 -4.79 -15.08
CA SER A 36 7.75 -5.69 -14.83
C SER A 36 7.88 -6.76 -15.91
N SER A 37 9.11 -7.06 -16.32
CA SER A 37 9.40 -8.22 -17.16
C SER A 37 9.19 -9.56 -16.45
N ASP A 38 9.25 -9.57 -15.11
CA ASP A 38 9.00 -10.74 -14.26
C ASP A 38 8.25 -10.30 -12.99
N PRO A 39 6.92 -10.13 -13.07
CA PRO A 39 6.11 -9.64 -11.95
C PRO A 39 6.03 -10.62 -10.77
N LEU A 40 6.14 -11.93 -11.02
CA LEU A 40 6.12 -12.94 -9.96
C LEU A 40 7.38 -12.83 -9.10
N LYS A 41 8.55 -12.71 -9.74
CA LYS A 41 9.79 -12.51 -9.02
C LYS A 41 9.78 -11.19 -8.26
N LEU A 42 9.29 -10.11 -8.87
CA LEU A 42 9.20 -8.80 -8.24
C LEU A 42 8.34 -8.83 -6.95
N PHE A 43 7.19 -9.50 -7.00
CA PHE A 43 6.26 -9.58 -5.87
C PHE A 43 6.77 -10.48 -4.74
N TYR A 44 7.28 -11.67 -5.07
CA TYR A 44 7.59 -12.70 -4.08
C TYR A 44 9.04 -12.72 -3.59
N ASN A 45 9.99 -12.21 -4.38
CA ASN A 45 11.42 -12.44 -4.14
C ASN A 45 12.29 -11.17 -4.13
N GLU A 46 11.74 -10.03 -4.53
CA GLU A 46 12.49 -8.78 -4.64
C GLU A 46 11.88 -7.67 -3.76
N ILE A 47 11.89 -6.43 -4.25
CA ILE A 47 11.70 -5.23 -3.43
C ILE A 47 10.32 -5.20 -2.72
N ILE A 48 9.26 -5.68 -3.37
CA ILE A 48 7.92 -5.75 -2.78
C ILE A 48 7.90 -6.77 -1.63
N ALA A 49 8.58 -7.91 -1.79
CA ALA A 49 8.69 -8.92 -0.75
C ALA A 49 9.50 -8.42 0.44
N GLN A 50 10.58 -7.67 0.20
CA GLN A 50 11.40 -7.08 1.26
C GLN A 50 10.61 -6.04 2.06
N ASP A 51 9.85 -5.18 1.39
CA ASP A 51 8.98 -4.20 2.04
C ASP A 51 7.93 -4.89 2.92
N LEU A 52 7.29 -5.97 2.42
CA LEU A 52 6.32 -6.75 3.20
C LEU A 52 6.96 -7.40 4.42
N ILE A 53 8.15 -8.00 4.27
CA ILE A 53 8.88 -8.62 5.39
C ILE A 53 9.26 -7.56 6.43
N SER A 54 9.65 -6.35 6.01
CA SER A 54 9.96 -5.26 6.94
C SER A 54 8.70 -4.80 7.67
N ASP A 55 7.59 -4.62 6.97
CA ASP A 55 6.30 -4.22 7.57
C ASP A 55 5.82 -5.27 8.61
N ILE A 56 6.05 -6.57 8.37
CA ILE A 56 5.72 -7.64 9.32
C ILE A 56 6.65 -7.61 10.55
N LYS A 57 7.96 -7.42 10.35
CA LYS A 57 8.96 -7.52 11.42
C LYS A 57 8.98 -6.29 12.32
N ASP A 58 8.93 -5.12 11.72
CA ASP A 58 9.19 -3.85 12.39
C ASP A 58 7.91 -3.05 12.62
N GLY A 59 6.77 -3.56 12.16
CA GLY A 59 5.59 -2.75 11.91
C GLY A 59 5.78 -1.87 10.67
N PRO A 60 4.72 -1.19 10.22
CA PRO A 60 4.69 -0.43 8.99
C PRO A 60 5.65 0.74 9.14
N LYS A 61 6.78 0.69 8.44
CA LYS A 61 7.81 1.74 8.52
C LYS A 61 7.44 2.99 7.71
N ASN A 62 6.55 2.80 6.73
CA ASN A 62 5.98 3.88 5.96
C ASN A 62 4.63 4.23 6.56
N GLY A 63 4.71 4.97 7.67
CA GLY A 63 3.58 5.59 8.34
C GLY A 63 2.74 6.38 7.36
N ILE A 64 1.44 6.22 7.51
CA ILE A 64 0.51 7.31 7.31
C ILE A 64 0.66 8.21 8.55
#